data_AF-W9DHB5-F1
#
_entry.id   AF-W9DHB5-F1
#
_cell.length_a   1.000
_cell.length_b   1.000
_cell.length_c   1.000
_cell.angle_alpha   90.00
_cell.angle_beta   90.00
_cell.angle_gamma   90.00
#
_symmetry.space_group_name_H-M   'P 1'
#
loop_
_entity.id
_entity.type
_entity.pdbx_description
1 polymer ?
#
loop_
_entity_poly.entity_id
_entity_poly.type
_entity_poly.pdbx_seq_one_letter_code
_entity_poly.pdbx_strand_id
1 'polypeptide(L)' 'MSSRVRVTLEDGTTREGEIVDDFADLAPGDQTVEARIDEDHIARLRRWAISTDDHDIVFADDDAVELLSVS' A
#
# COMPACT_ATOMS: atom_id res chain seq x y z
N MET A 1 -14.45 -8.68 1.89
CA MET A 1 -14.13 -8.35 3.29
C MET A 1 -12.92 -7.46 3.22
N SER A 2 -13.03 -6.22 3.70
CA SER A 2 -11.89 -5.31 3.84
C SER A 2 -11.11 -5.70 5.10
N SER A 3 -9.79 -5.67 5.01
CA SER A 3 -8.89 -5.98 6.14
C SER A 3 -8.46 -4.69 6.81
N ARG A 4 -8.63 -4.62 8.13
CA ARG A 4 -8.15 -3.52 8.96
C ARG A 4 -6.64 -3.61 9.14
N VAL A 5 -5.92 -2.52 8.92
CA VAL A 5 -4.46 -2.50 8.96
C VAL A 5 -3.91 -1.24 9.62
N ARG A 6 -2.67 -1.34 10.10
CA ARG A 6 -1.78 -0.22 10.39
C ARG A 6 -0.72 -0.16 9.31
N VAL A 7 -0.49 1.02 8.73
CA VAL A 7 0.56 1.27 7.75
C VAL A 7 1.62 2.21 8.32
N THR A 8 2.89 1.91 8.09
CA THR A 8 4.03 2.78 8.41
C THR A 8 4.41 3.58 7.18
N LEU A 9 4.42 4.91 7.29
CA LEU A 9 4.78 5.83 6.22
C LEU A 9 6.31 6.02 6.15
N GLU A 10 6.79 6.61 5.06
CA GLU A 10 8.23 6.81 4.83
C GLU A 10 8.89 7.75 5.86
N ASP A 11 8.11 8.65 6.47
CA ASP A 11 8.56 9.52 7.57
C ASP A 11 8.58 8.80 8.94
N GLY A 12 8.23 7.52 8.97
CA GLY A 12 8.16 6.68 10.17
C GLY A 12 6.88 6.84 10.99
N THR A 13 5.96 7.74 10.58
CA THR A 13 4.65 7.84 11.22
C THR A 13 3.76 6.66 10.83
N THR A 14 2.72 6.39 11.62
CA THR A 14 1.76 5.33 11.33
C THR A 14 0.36 5.87 11.14
N ARG A 15 -0.41 5.22 10.26
CA ARG A 15 -1.84 5.47 10.05
C ARG A 15 -2.59 4.15 10.14
N GLU A 16 -3.83 4.18 10.61
CA GLU A 16 -4.72 3.03 10.55
C GLU A 16 -5.76 3.22 9.44
N GLY A 17 -6.26 2.12 8.91
CA GLY A 17 -7.16 2.15 7.77
C GLY A 17 -7.60 0.77 7.31
N GLU A 18 -8.15 0.74 6.11
CA GLU A 18 -8.72 -0.43 5.47
C GLU A 18 -8.10 -0.68 4.10
N ILE A 19 -7.73 -1.94 3.82
CA ILE A 19 -7.32 -2.34 2.46
C ILE A 19 -8.52 -2.23 1.53
N VAL A 20 -8.37 -1.43 0.49
CA VAL A 20 -9.41 -1.22 -0.54
C VAL A 20 -9.06 -1.86 -1.88
N ASP A 21 -7.78 -2.18 -2.13
CA ASP A 21 -7.35 -2.92 -3.32
C ASP A 21 -6.05 -3.72 -3.09
N ASP A 22 -5.87 -4.81 -3.84
CA ASP A 22 -4.69 -5.69 -3.85
C ASP A 22 -4.14 -5.82 -5.28
N PHE A 23 -2.97 -5.25 -5.52
CA PHE A 23 -2.28 -5.26 -6.82
C PHE A 23 -1.23 -6.37 -6.95
N ALA A 24 -1.31 -7.44 -6.14
CA ALA A 24 -0.38 -8.57 -6.22
C ALA A 24 -0.33 -9.25 -7.59
N ASP A 25 -1.40 -9.17 -8.38
CA ASP A 25 -1.46 -9.68 -9.75
C ASP A 25 -0.63 -8.84 -10.73
N LEU A 26 -0.49 -7.55 -10.47
CA LEU A 26 0.31 -6.60 -11.24
C LEU A 26 1.78 -6.58 -10.78
N ALA A 27 2.04 -6.93 -9.52
CA ALA A 27 3.38 -7.08 -8.95
C ALA A 27 3.64 -8.55 -8.55
N PRO A 28 3.87 -9.46 -9.52
CA PRO A 28 4.01 -10.89 -9.22
C PRO A 28 5.29 -11.18 -8.41
N GLY A 29 5.11 -11.42 -7.10
CA GLY A 29 6.17 -11.85 -6.17
C GLY A 29 7.02 -10.70 -5.62
N ASP A 30 8.27 -10.98 -5.22
CA ASP A 30 9.23 -9.99 -4.67
C ASP A 30 9.81 -9.02 -5.73
N GLN A 31 9.20 -8.95 -6.91
CA GLN A 31 9.71 -8.14 -8.01
C GLN A 31 9.15 -6.72 -7.93
N THR A 32 10.06 -5.76 -7.91
CA THR A 32 9.71 -4.35 -8.09
C THR A 32 9.22 -4.13 -9.52
N VAL A 33 7.99 -3.64 -9.66
CA VAL A 33 7.42 -3.22 -10.96
C VAL A 33 7.51 -1.71 -11.08
N GLU A 34 8.15 -1.25 -12.15
CA GLU A 34 8.26 0.16 -12.49
C GLU A 34 7.32 0.50 -13.66
N ALA A 35 6.48 1.50 -13.47
CA ALA A 35 5.62 2.07 -14.49
C ALA A 35 6.21 3.40 -14.98
N ARG A 36 6.40 3.52 -16.29
CA ARG A 36 6.76 4.80 -16.91
C ARG A 36 5.50 5.64 -17.08
N ILE A 37 5.49 6.83 -16.49
CA ILE A 37 4.38 7.79 -16.59
C ILE A 37 4.59 8.69 -17.81
N ASP A 38 5.82 9.19 -18.00
CA ASP A 38 6.24 9.97 -19.16
C ASP A 38 7.76 9.79 -19.42
N GLU A 39 8.38 10.69 -20.18
CA GLU A 39 9.81 10.61 -20.54
C GLU A 39 10.76 10.72 -19.34
N ASP A 40 10.37 11.43 -18.28
CA ASP A 40 11.22 11.74 -17.13
C ASP A 40 10.73 11.10 -15.82
N HIS A 41 9.49 10.59 -15.79
CA HIS A 41 8.88 10.05 -14.58
C HIS A 41 8.67 8.54 -14.64
N ILE A 42 9.27 7.85 -13.68
CA ILE A 42 9.07 6.44 -13.41
C ILE A 42 8.56 6.30 -11.98
N ALA A 43 7.48 5.54 -11.80
CA ALA A 43 6.91 5.24 -10.49
C ALA A 43 7.02 3.75 -10.19
N ARG A 44 7.27 3.43 -8.92
CA ARG A 44 7.23 2.07 -8.42
C ARG A 44 5.79 1.71 -8.05
N LEU A 45 5.27 0.63 -8.62
CA LEU A 45 3.98 0.08 -8.22
C LEU A 45 4.12 -0.54 -6.81
N ARG A 46 3.18 -0.21 -5.93
CA ARG A 46 3.06 -0.79 -4.59
C ARG A 46 1.91 -1.80 -4.57
N ARG A 47 1.96 -2.77 -3.67
CA ARG A 47 0.97 -3.85 -3.61
C ARG A 47 -0.40 -3.41 -3.10
N TRP A 48 -0.46 -2.65 -2.02
CA TRP A 48 -1.71 -2.35 -1.31
C TRP A 48 -2.18 -0.93 -1.58
N ALA A 49 -3.47 -0.76 -1.84
CA ALA A 49 -4.14 0.53 -1.63
C ALA A 49 -4.91 0.50 -0.30
N ILE A 50 -4.68 1.50 0.53
CA ILE A 50 -5.25 1.61 1.88
C ILE A 50 -5.98 2.93 1.99
N SER A 51 -7.27 2.88 2.34
CA SER A 51 -8.02 4.06 2.78
C SER A 51 -7.76 4.27 4.27
N THR A 52 -7.10 5.36 4.62
CA THR A 52 -6.84 5.70 6.03
C THR A 52 -8.09 6.24 6.71
N ASP A 53 -8.11 6.24 8.05
CA ASP A 53 -9.17 6.84 8.84
C ASP A 53 -9.32 8.34 8.63
N ASP A 54 -8.24 9.00 8.22
CA ASP A 54 -8.22 10.43 7.88
C ASP A 54 -8.71 10.71 6.44
N HIS A 55 -9.17 9.67 5.75
CA HIS A 55 -9.66 9.70 4.36
C HIS A 55 -8.60 9.98 3.29
N ASP A 56 -7.34 9.69 3.59
CA ASP A 56 -6.27 9.64 2.58
C ASP A 56 -6.21 8.25 1.92
N ILE A 57 -5.61 8.20 0.73
CA ILE A 57 -5.21 6.94 0.08
C ILE A 57 -3.70 6.79 0.18
N VAL A 58 -3.26 5.70 0.79
CA VAL A 58 -1.84 5.33 0.93
C VAL A 58 -1.56 4.06 0.15
N PHE A 59 -0.40 4.03 -0.51
CA PHE A 59 0.09 2.87 -1.25
C PHE A 59 1.30 2.27 -0.53
N ALA A 60 1.27 0.97 -0.24
CA ALA A 60 2.28 0.31 0.59
C ALA A 60 2.59 -1.13 0.15
N ASP A 61 3.72 -1.66 0.59
CA ASP A 61 4.11 -3.07 0.42
C ASP A 61 3.97 -3.82 1.74
N ASP A 62 4.18 -5.15 1.70
CA ASP A 62 3.96 -6.03 2.86
C ASP A 62 4.79 -5.67 4.09
N ASP A 63 5.98 -5.10 3.91
CA ASP A 63 6.88 -4.73 5.00
C ASP A 63 6.41 -3.49 5.79
N ALA A 64 5.58 -2.66 5.18
CA ALA A 64 5.02 -1.45 5.79
C ALA A 64 3.62 -1.66 6.38
N VAL A 65 3.01 -2.83 6.19
CA VAL A 65 1.60 -3.10 6.55
C VAL A 65 1.49 -4.18 7.63
N GLU A 66 0.80 -3.84 8.71
CA GLU A 66 0.49 -4.74 9.83
C GLU A 66 -1.03 -4.99 9.86
N LEU A 67 -1.44 -6.27 9.82
CA LEU A 67 -2.85 -6.64 9.98
C LEU A 67 -3.30 -6.41 11.42
N LEU A 68 -4.39 -5.67 11.61
CA LEU A 68 -5.00 -5.47 12.92
C LEU A 68 -6.08 -6.53 13.14
N SER A 69 -5.88 -7.39 14.13
CA SER A 69 -6.87 -8.38 14.52
C SER A 69 -8.13 -7.70 15.06
N VAL A 70 -9.28 -7.93 14.42
CA VAL A 70 -10.59 -7.67 15.03
C VAL A 70 -10.85 -8.78 16.04
N SER A 71 -10.89 -8.41 17.32
CA SER A 71 -11.18 -9.31 18.44
C SER A 71 -12.66 -9.70 18.48
#